data_AF-A0A920IB36-F1
#
_entry.id   AF-A0A920IB36-F1
#
_cell.length_a   1.000
_cell.length_b   1.000
_cell.length_c   1.000
_cell.angle_alpha   90.00
_cell.angle_beta   90.00
_cell.angle_gamma   90.00
#
_symmetry.space_group_name_H-M   'P 1'
#
loop_
_entity.id
_entity.type
_entity.pdbx_description
1 polymer ?
#
loop_
_entity_poly.entity_id
_entity_poly.type
_entity_poly.pdbx_seq_one_letter_code
_entity_poly.pdbx_strand_id
1 'polypeptide(L)' 'MANSGIYWIDITFDYCVRLLYQVAGMMGITYEEINVWLFVIILPAILLFSFTLNLYFILRLNQKNKISDV' A
#
# COMPACT_ATOMS: atom_id res chain seq x y z
N MET A 1 -7.20 -15.46 15.82
CA MET A 1 -8.62 -15.05 15.92
C MET A 1 -8.62 -13.72 16.59
N ALA A 2 -8.96 -12.68 15.83
CA ALA A 2 -9.26 -11.39 16.40
C ALA A 2 -10.40 -11.52 17.43
N ASN A 3 -10.31 -10.73 18.49
CA ASN A 3 -11.33 -10.63 19.52
C ASN A 3 -11.50 -9.16 19.89
N SER A 4 -12.04 -8.39 18.93
CA SER A 4 -12.29 -6.96 19.07
C SER A 4 -13.67 -6.65 19.64
N GLY A 5 -14.49 -7.66 19.95
CA GLY A 5 -15.88 -7.50 20.38
C GLY A 5 -16.85 -7.07 19.27
N ILE A 6 -16.37 -7.00 18.02
CA ILE A 6 -17.18 -6.60 16.85
C ILE A 6 -17.02 -7.68 15.77
N TYR A 7 -18.07 -8.48 15.61
CA TYR A 7 -18.06 -9.68 14.78
C TYR A 7 -17.58 -9.47 13.33
N TRP A 8 -17.99 -8.38 12.67
CA TRP A 8 -17.56 -8.14 11.29
C TRP A 8 -16.07 -7.83 11.18
N ILE A 9 -15.49 -7.16 12.20
CA ILE A 9 -14.07 -6.78 12.22
C ILE A 9 -13.25 -8.05 12.39
N ASP A 10 -13.68 -8.92 13.32
CA ASP A 10 -12.98 -10.17 13.61
C ASP A 10 -12.92 -11.06 12.36
N ILE A 11 -14.02 -11.19 11.61
CA ILE A 11 -14.06 -11.94 10.34
C ILE A 11 -13.12 -11.33 9.31
N THR A 12 -13.19 -10.01 9.11
CA THR A 12 -12.42 -9.33 8.08
C THR A 12 -10.93 -9.45 8.37
N PHE A 13 -10.54 -9.25 9.63
CA PHE A 13 -9.15 -9.38 10.07
C PHE A 13 -8.64 -10.81 9.88
N ASP A 14 -9.40 -11.82 10.34
CA ASP A 14 -9.00 -13.22 10.19
C ASP A 14 -8.89 -13.62 8.71
N TYR A 15 -9.76 -13.09 7.83
CA TYR A 15 -9.67 -13.32 6.40
C TYR A 15 -8.41 -12.70 5.78
N CYS A 16 -8.09 -11.45 6.12
CA CYS A 16 -6.87 -10.78 5.69
C CYS A 16 -5.62 -11.57 6.14
N VAL A 17 -5.56 -11.97 7.41
CA VAL A 17 -4.43 -12.74 7.95
C VAL A 17 -4.29 -14.08 7.21
N ARG A 18 -5.39 -14.81 6.99
CA ARG A 18 -5.36 -16.08 6.23
C ARG A 18 -4.82 -15.89 4.81
N LEU A 19 -5.22 -14.82 4.13
CA LEU A 19 -4.71 -14.48 2.80
C LEU A 19 -3.19 -14.25 2.86
N LEU A 20 -2.70 -13.47 3.82
CA LEU A 20 -1.26 -13.25 3.99
C LEU A 20 -0.50 -14.56 4.24
N TYR A 21 -1.03 -15.46 5.08
CA TYR A 21 -0.43 -16.78 5.29
C TYR A 21 -0.37 -17.62 4.02
N GLN A 22 -1.41 -17.59 3.18
CA GLN A 22 -1.41 -18.31 1.90
C GLN A 22 -0.36 -17.76 0.93
N VAL A 23 -0.24 -16.43 0.84
CA VAL A 23 0.77 -15.80 -0.02
C VAL A 23 2.18 -16.07 0.50
N ALA A 24 2.39 -15.99 1.81
CA ALA A 24 3.66 -16.34 2.44
C ALA A 24 4.03 -17.80 2.15
N GLY A 25 3.07 -18.72 2.29
CA GLY A 25 3.26 -20.14 1.98
C GLY A 25 3.58 -20.40 0.50
N MET A 26 2.96 -19.68 -0.42
CA MET A 26 3.28 -19.77 -1.85
C MET A 26 4.68 -19.22 -2.18
N MET A 27 5.12 -18.18 -1.49
CA MET A 27 6.44 -17.59 -1.66
C MET A 27 7.55 -18.34 -0.88
N GLY A 28 7.17 -19.26 0.01
CA GLY A 28 8.12 -20.00 0.87
C GLY A 28 8.77 -19.13 1.95
N ILE A 29 8.15 -17.99 2.31
CA ILE A 29 8.64 -17.05 3.33
C ILE A 29 7.79 -17.13 4.59
N THR A 30 8.28 -16.58 5.70
CA THR A 30 7.51 -16.54 6.94
C THR A 30 6.45 -15.44 6.93
N TYR A 31 5.47 -15.56 7.84
CA TYR A 31 4.44 -14.56 8.04
C TYR A 31 5.03 -13.21 8.49
N GLU A 32 6.07 -13.23 9.32
CA GLU A 32 6.78 -12.05 9.76
C GLU A 32 7.47 -11.33 8.59
N GLU A 33 8.09 -12.09 7.68
CA GLU A 33 8.77 -11.54 6.51
C GLU A 33 7.80 -10.85 5.55
N ILE A 34 6.68 -11.51 5.21
CA ILE A 34 5.70 -10.90 4.29
C ILE A 34 5.10 -9.61 4.87
N ASN A 35 4.92 -9.53 6.19
CA ASN A 35 4.45 -8.32 6.86
C ASN A 35 5.43 -7.16 6.68
N VAL A 36 6.74 -7.41 6.86
CA VAL A 36 7.77 -6.37 6.65
C VAL A 36 7.80 -5.94 5.19
N TRP A 37 7.77 -6.88 4.25
CA TRP A 37 7.73 -6.57 2.82
C TRP A 37 6.52 -5.70 2.45
N LEU A 38 5.31 -6.05 2.94
CA LEU A 38 4.08 -5.36 2.57
C LEU A 38 3.99 -3.97 3.22
N PHE A 39 4.18 -3.89 4.54
CA PHE A 39 3.94 -2.65 5.28
C PHE A 39 5.13 -1.70 5.34
N VAL A 40 6.36 -2.21 5.30
CA VAL A 40 7.58 -1.41 5.49
C VAL A 40 8.28 -1.12 4.17
N ILE A 41 8.10 -1.94 3.14
CA ILE A 41 8.79 -1.76 1.85
C ILE A 41 7.80 -1.33 0.77
N ILE A 42 6.80 -2.16 0.48
CA ILE A 42 5.86 -1.94 -0.64
C ILE A 42 5.00 -0.69 -0.38
N LEU A 43 4.41 -0.57 0.80
CA LEU A 43 3.54 0.57 1.12
C LEU A 43 4.26 1.94 0.98
N PRO A 44 5.42 2.20 1.62
CA PRO A 44 6.13 3.46 1.41
C PRO A 44 6.64 3.63 -0.01
N ALA A 45 7.05 2.55 -0.71
CA ALA A 45 7.44 2.64 -2.12
C ALA A 45 6.29 3.12 -3.02
N ILE A 46 5.08 2.59 -2.82
CA ILE A 46 3.88 3.03 -3.55
C ILE A 46 3.54 4.48 -3.23
N LEU A 47 3.61 4.87 -1.95
CA LEU A 47 3.36 6.25 -1.53
C LEU A 47 4.37 7.22 -2.15
N LEU A 48 5.66 6.87 -2.14
CA LEU A 48 6.71 7.66 -2.78
C LEU A 48 6.49 7.76 -4.29
N PHE A 49 6.18 6.65 -4.95
CA PHE A 49 5.88 6.64 -6.38
C PHE A 49 4.68 7.54 -6.72
N SER A 50 3.58 7.42 -5.97
CA SER A 50 2.40 8.28 -6.12
C SER A 50 2.76 9.75 -5.88
N PHE A 51 3.55 10.05 -4.84
CA PHE A 51 3.99 11.40 -4.54
C PHE A 51 4.86 11.98 -5.67
N THR A 52 5.84 11.24 -6.16
CA THR A 52 6.71 11.67 -7.27
C THR A 52 5.90 11.92 -8.54
N LEU A 53 4.94 11.05 -8.87
CA LEU A 53 4.06 11.25 -10.02
C LEU A 53 3.21 12.51 -9.86
N ASN A 54 2.54 12.69 -8.72
CA ASN A 54 1.75 13.89 -8.45
C ASN A 54 2.61 15.16 -8.54
N LEU A 55 3.82 15.13 -7.98
CA LEU A 55 4.75 16.26 -8.05
C LEU A 55 5.17 16.54 -9.50
N TYR A 56 5.52 15.51 -10.28
CA TYR A 56 5.83 15.64 -11.70
C TYR A 56 4.67 16.25 -12.49
N PHE A 57 3.44 15.80 -12.24
CA PHE A 57 2.24 16.34 -12.88
C PHE A 57 2.03 17.83 -12.52
N ILE A 58 2.13 18.20 -11.24
CA ILE A 58 1.96 19.59 -10.79
C ILE A 58 3.01 20.50 -11.43
N LEU A 59 4.28 20.09 -11.43
CA LEU A 59 5.37 20.87 -12.05
C LEU A 59 5.16 21.03 -13.56
N ARG A 60 4.68 19.99 -14.26
CA ARG A 60 4.40 20.04 -15.70
C ARG A 60 3.20 20.92 -16.03
N LEU A 61 2.16 20.94 -15.18
CA LEU A 61 0.98 21.79 -15.37
C LEU A 61 1.32 23.27 -15.18
N ASN A 62 2.15 23.62 -14.17
CA ASN A 62 2.57 25.00 -13.94
C ASN A 62 3.39 25.59 -15.10
N GLN A 63 4.19 24.78 -15.79
CA GLN A 63 4.92 25.23 -16.98
C GLN A 63 3.99 25.54 -18.16
N LYS A 64 2.94 24.74 -18.36
CA LYS A 64 1.99 24.95 -19.46
C LYS A 64 1.13 26.20 -19.28
N ASN A 65 0.66 26.48 -18.06
CA ASN A 65 -0.12 27.70 -17.80
C ASN A 65 0.70 28.95 -18.10
N LYS A 66 1.96 29.02 -17.65
CA LYS A 66 2.83 30.18 -17.86
C LYS A 66 3.14 30.49 -19.33
N ILE A 67 3.05 29.51 -20.23
CA ILE A 67 3.29 29.69 -21.67
C ILE A 67 2.01 30.16 -22.39
N SER A 68 0.83 29.86 -21.85
CA SER A 68 -0.45 30.28 -22.44
C SER A 68 -0.80 31.74 -22.11
N ASP A 69 -0.18 32.32 -21.09
CA ASP A 69 -0.41 33.70 -20.63
C ASP A 69 0.56 34.73 -21.27
N VAL A 70 1.45 34.31 -22.19
CA VAL A 70 2.43 35.14 -22.93
C VAL A 70 2.07 35.18 -24.40
#